data_AF-A0A7X2P4P4-F1
#
_entry.id   AF-A0A7X2P4P4-F1
#
_cell.length_a   1.000
_cell.length_b   1.000
_cell.length_c   1.000
_cell.angle_alpha   90.00
_cell.angle_beta   90.00
_cell.angle_gamma   90.00
#
_symmetry.space_group_name_H-M   'P 1'
#
loop_
_entity.id
_entity.type
_entity.pdbx_description
1 polymer ?
#
loop_
_entity_poly.entity_id
_entity_poly.type
_entity_poly.pdbx_seq_one_letter_code
_entity_poly.pdbx_strand_id
1 'polypeptide(L)'
;MNYLFIQLNNIDIPEERFDILSIGEGIDVEMYLESPAHLLTYKGEEMTDVVEQSSIREDLGKYDFMALIRKPMIAVWMDTEQREWEFENKEEADSYYAVKTLSCTNLVQIFALGLWMVKDCSVYSDLSYWCNTDTTYSSKNRRSIQQLNAFGKAEMTFFNSEEISDAFGYMTPIMQIFAEARNNNAPIDSVYSQGTHVLNIEATLSNNGCSFYRILILLQLARKTGLLCEKISWYCAILESLFAIERNHKKNVSEMTAAFITDTEQEKMEVIHSMRMAYKIRSEFVHGSVSSLVGSNAQAELGKLSSEVDSYVRRALRKAFFDENINYEETTEDKKRVREYLRNNWPC
;
A
#
# COMPACT_ATOMS: atom_id res chain seq x y z
N MET A 1 -16.99 14.99 18.95
CA MET A 1 -15.72 15.01 18.22
C MET A 1 -15.40 13.59 17.78
N ASN A 2 -15.01 13.41 16.52
CA ASN A 2 -14.61 12.11 15.98
C ASN A 2 -13.10 11.90 16.08
N TYR A 3 -12.74 10.68 16.50
CA TYR A 3 -11.38 10.17 16.62
C TYR A 3 -11.29 8.85 15.88
N LEU A 4 -10.40 8.75 14.90
CA LEU A 4 -10.06 7.49 14.26
C LEU A 4 -8.58 7.20 14.45
N PHE A 5 -8.29 6.07 15.06
CA PHE A 5 -6.94 5.57 15.28
C PHE A 5 -6.66 4.38 14.38
N ILE A 6 -5.62 4.45 13.57
CA ILE A 6 -5.26 3.42 12.60
C ILE A 6 -3.88 2.89 12.96
N GLN A 7 -3.80 1.61 13.30
CA GLN A 7 -2.54 0.99 13.74
C GLN A 7 -1.65 0.66 12.54
N LEU A 8 -0.38 1.07 12.60
CA LEU A 8 0.64 0.58 11.68
C LEU A 8 1.41 -0.59 12.32
N ASN A 9 1.64 -1.63 11.53
CA ASN A 9 2.44 -2.78 11.92
C ASN A 9 3.78 -2.79 11.18
N ASN A 10 4.78 -3.43 11.79
CA ASN A 10 6.12 -3.64 11.23
C ASN A 10 6.86 -2.35 10.85
N ILE A 11 6.55 -1.24 11.51
CA ILE A 11 7.22 0.04 11.34
C ILE A 11 7.76 0.52 12.68
N ASP A 12 8.89 1.21 12.62
CA ASP A 12 9.45 2.00 13.71
C ASP A 12 9.86 3.38 13.14
N ILE A 13 9.67 4.45 13.91
CA ILE A 13 9.90 5.84 13.47
C ILE A 13 10.44 6.68 14.66
N PRO A 14 11.11 7.82 14.40
CA PRO A 14 11.51 8.76 15.45
C PRO A 14 10.32 9.21 16.30
N GLU A 15 10.60 9.60 17.55
CA GLU A 15 9.62 10.21 18.47
C GLU A 15 9.34 11.66 18.08
N GLU A 16 8.69 11.83 16.93
CA GLU A 16 8.23 13.11 16.43
C GLU A 16 6.89 12.97 15.69
N ARG A 17 6.19 14.10 15.56
CA ARG A 17 4.91 14.19 14.86
C ARG A 17 5.14 14.50 13.39
N PHE A 18 4.53 13.70 12.52
CA PHE A 18 4.49 13.98 11.09
C PHE A 18 3.06 14.28 10.63
N ASP A 19 2.89 15.43 10.01
CA ASP A 19 1.62 15.83 9.41
C ASP A 19 1.48 15.11 8.06
N ILE A 20 0.56 14.15 7.97
CA ILE A 20 0.46 13.27 6.80
C ILE A 20 -0.17 14.05 5.65
N LEU A 21 -1.33 14.70 5.84
CA LEU A 21 -2.03 15.39 4.75
C LEU A 21 -2.91 16.52 5.30
N SER A 22 -2.72 17.76 4.82
CA SER A 22 -3.75 18.80 4.70
C SER A 22 -4.37 18.76 3.29
N ILE A 23 -4.67 17.56 2.80
CA ILE A 23 -5.04 17.36 1.40
C ILE A 23 -6.52 17.68 1.16
N GLY A 24 -6.71 18.81 0.47
CA GLY A 24 -7.89 19.11 -0.34
C GLY A 24 -8.82 20.14 0.31
N GLU A 25 -9.11 21.23 -0.42
CA GLU A 25 -10.20 22.13 -0.06
C GLU A 25 -11.49 21.32 0.17
N GLY A 26 -12.06 21.42 1.38
CA GLY A 26 -13.35 20.84 1.73
C GLY A 26 -13.33 19.56 2.58
N ILE A 27 -12.18 19.11 3.07
CA ILE A 27 -12.08 18.02 4.05
C ILE A 27 -11.23 18.50 5.24
N ASP A 28 -11.89 18.94 6.33
CA ASP A 28 -11.25 19.27 7.62
C ASP A 28 -10.82 17.98 8.32
N VAL A 29 -9.84 17.29 7.75
CA VAL A 29 -9.26 16.06 8.32
C VAL A 29 -7.79 16.30 8.57
N GLU A 30 -7.44 16.28 9.83
CA GLU A 30 -6.05 16.33 10.25
C GLU A 30 -5.55 14.89 10.50
N MET A 31 -4.50 14.48 9.78
CA MET A 31 -3.91 13.14 9.90
C MET A 31 -2.47 13.23 10.38
N TYR A 32 -2.14 12.49 11.42
CA TYR A 32 -0.82 12.55 12.06
C TYR A 32 -0.25 11.17 12.29
N LEU A 33 1.02 11.01 11.94
CA LEU A 33 1.81 9.84 12.27
C LEU A 33 2.65 10.17 13.50
N GLU A 34 2.53 9.33 14.54
CA GLU A 34 3.26 9.53 15.78
C GLU A 34 3.64 8.20 16.42
N SER A 35 4.79 8.18 17.10
CA SER A 35 5.30 7.05 17.86
C SER A 35 5.98 7.54 19.14
N PRO A 36 5.67 6.96 20.30
CA PRO A 36 4.48 6.16 20.60
C PRO A 36 3.20 7.03 20.63
N ALA A 37 2.05 6.45 20.27
CA ALA A 37 0.79 7.17 20.14
C ALA A 37 0.30 7.91 21.41
N HIS A 38 0.82 7.61 22.60
CA HIS A 38 0.44 8.33 23.82
C HIS A 38 0.96 9.78 23.90
N LEU A 39 1.87 10.19 23.01
CA LEU A 39 2.38 11.57 22.95
C LEU A 39 1.48 12.50 22.10
N LEU A 40 0.52 11.93 21.36
CA LEU A 40 -0.40 12.67 20.51
C LEU A 40 -1.19 13.70 21.33
N THR A 41 -1.09 14.98 20.96
CA THR A 41 -1.88 16.07 21.55
C THR A 41 -2.65 16.83 20.47
N TYR A 42 -3.93 17.11 20.73
CA TYR A 42 -4.76 17.95 19.86
C TYR A 42 -5.58 18.95 20.67
N LYS A 43 -5.52 20.24 20.29
CA LYS A 43 -6.12 21.38 21.03
C LYS A 43 -5.79 21.41 22.53
N GLY A 44 -4.68 20.78 22.94
CA GLY A 44 -4.21 20.74 24.33
C GLY A 44 -4.64 19.51 25.13
N GLU A 45 -5.37 18.56 24.53
CA GLU A 45 -5.70 17.28 25.15
C GLU A 45 -4.77 16.17 24.65
N GLU A 46 -4.25 15.35 25.57
CA GLU A 46 -3.47 14.16 25.23
C GLU A 46 -4.40 13.05 24.71
N MET A 47 -3.94 12.25 23.75
CA MET A 47 -4.67 11.09 23.24
C MET A 47 -4.97 10.10 24.37
N THR A 48 -4.07 9.95 25.33
CA THR A 48 -4.30 9.17 26.55
C THR A 48 -5.57 9.62 27.26
N ASP A 49 -5.78 10.91 27.43
CA ASP A 49 -6.98 11.45 28.07
C ASP A 49 -8.23 11.15 27.26
N VAL A 50 -8.18 11.38 25.93
CA VAL A 50 -9.31 11.07 25.03
C VAL A 50 -9.68 9.60 25.08
N VAL A 51 -8.70 8.69 24.99
CA VAL A 51 -8.96 7.25 24.95
C VAL A 51 -9.35 6.74 26.34
N GLU A 52 -8.81 7.28 27.43
CA GLU A 52 -9.21 6.93 28.80
C GLU A 52 -10.63 7.38 29.15
N GLN A 53 -11.09 8.49 28.58
CA GLN A 53 -12.45 9.01 28.76
C GLN A 53 -13.47 8.35 27.82
N SER A 54 -13.01 7.58 26.83
CA SER A 54 -13.86 6.89 25.85
C SER A 54 -14.19 5.45 26.22
N SER A 55 -15.23 4.88 25.59
CA SER A 55 -15.55 3.45 25.65
C SER A 55 -14.46 2.56 25.01
N ILE A 56 -13.51 3.12 24.25
CA ILE A 56 -12.46 2.36 23.55
C ILE A 56 -11.69 1.47 24.52
N ARG A 57 -11.33 1.96 25.72
CA ARG A 57 -10.57 1.17 26.69
C ARG A 57 -11.32 -0.08 27.17
N GLU A 58 -12.64 0.05 27.35
CA GLU A 58 -13.51 -1.06 27.74
C GLU A 58 -13.72 -2.02 26.56
N ASP A 59 -13.95 -1.48 25.36
CA ASP A 59 -14.16 -2.24 24.12
C ASP A 59 -12.92 -3.02 23.67
N LEU A 60 -11.73 -2.48 23.92
CA LEU A 60 -10.45 -3.12 23.61
C LEU A 60 -10.04 -4.17 24.64
N GLY A 61 -10.41 -3.94 25.90
CA GLY A 61 -9.73 -4.57 27.02
C GLY A 61 -8.29 -4.09 27.20
N LYS A 62 -7.75 -4.35 28.40
CA LYS A 62 -6.48 -3.79 28.89
C LYS A 62 -5.27 -4.07 27.99
N TYR A 63 -5.18 -5.26 27.38
CA TYR A 63 -4.01 -5.67 26.60
C TYR A 63 -3.96 -5.04 25.21
N ASP A 64 -5.09 -5.04 24.49
CA ASP A 64 -5.16 -4.40 23.17
C ASP A 64 -4.95 -2.88 23.31
N PHE A 65 -5.49 -2.26 24.37
CA PHE A 65 -5.25 -0.85 24.68
C PHE A 65 -3.76 -0.55 24.89
N MET A 66 -3.05 -1.36 25.69
CA MET A 66 -1.61 -1.17 25.92
C MET A 66 -0.77 -1.42 24.67
N ALA A 67 -1.20 -2.31 23.79
CA ALA A 67 -0.56 -2.52 22.49
C ALA A 67 -0.81 -1.34 21.54
N LEU A 68 -2.01 -0.76 21.59
CA LEU A 68 -2.42 0.40 20.79
C LEU A 68 -1.50 1.59 21.03
N ILE A 69 -1.36 2.00 22.29
CA ILE A 69 -0.60 3.20 22.69
C ILE A 69 0.92 3.09 22.51
N ARG A 70 1.43 1.87 22.24
CA ARG A 70 2.87 1.58 22.09
C ARG A 70 3.32 1.46 20.65
N LYS A 71 2.39 1.32 19.70
CA LYS A 71 2.72 1.19 18.29
C LYS A 71 2.66 2.56 17.60
N PRO A 72 3.40 2.73 16.50
CA PRO A 72 3.16 3.86 15.62
C PRO A 72 1.73 3.83 15.10
N MET A 73 1.06 4.97 15.16
CA MET A 73 -0.34 5.10 14.77
C MET A 73 -0.54 6.29 13.86
N ILE A 74 -1.54 6.17 13.00
CA ILE A 74 -2.12 7.29 12.30
C ILE A 74 -3.39 7.70 13.04
N ALA A 75 -3.39 8.90 13.61
CA ALA A 75 -4.56 9.50 14.24
C ALA A 75 -5.24 10.42 13.24
N VAL A 76 -6.57 10.38 13.25
CA VAL A 76 -7.44 11.17 12.38
C VAL A 76 -8.49 11.85 13.22
N TRP A 77 -8.61 13.16 13.06
CA TRP A 77 -9.55 14.01 13.80
C TRP A 77 -10.56 14.65 12.86
N MET A 78 -11.84 14.65 13.27
CA MET A 78 -12.93 15.28 12.51
C MET A 78 -13.99 15.85 13.46
N ASP A 79 -14.57 16.99 13.11
CA ASP A 79 -15.74 17.51 13.82
C ASP A 79 -16.93 16.55 13.69
N THR A 80 -17.85 16.60 14.66
CA THR A 80 -19.08 15.82 14.62
C THR A 80 -20.12 16.54 13.77
N GLU A 81 -20.58 15.89 12.70
CA GLU A 81 -21.59 16.42 11.80
C GLU A 81 -22.99 16.33 12.41
N GLN A 82 -23.90 17.23 12.00
CA GLN A 82 -25.28 17.24 12.50
C GLN A 82 -25.97 15.88 12.31
N ARG A 83 -25.78 15.23 11.15
CA ARG A 83 -26.38 13.93 10.84
C ARG A 83 -25.98 12.84 11.85
N GLU A 84 -24.80 12.93 12.46
CA GLU A 84 -24.32 11.92 13.41
C GLU A 84 -25.14 11.90 14.71
N TRP A 85 -25.82 12.99 15.03
CA TRP A 85 -26.77 13.09 16.15
C TRP A 85 -28.15 12.51 15.82
N GLU A 86 -28.43 12.33 14.54
CA GLU A 86 -29.75 11.97 14.02
C GLU A 86 -29.86 10.46 13.73
N PHE A 87 -28.79 9.67 13.91
CA PHE A 87 -28.81 8.24 13.68
C PHE A 87 -29.84 7.53 14.58
N GLU A 88 -30.77 6.80 13.97
CA GLU A 88 -31.87 6.16 14.70
C GLU A 88 -31.43 4.90 15.43
N ASN A 89 -30.34 4.27 14.96
CA ASN A 89 -29.84 3.00 15.50
C ASN A 89 -28.35 2.80 15.17
N LYS A 90 -27.75 1.78 15.82
CA LYS A 90 -26.33 1.45 15.65
C LYS A 90 -25.98 0.98 14.23
N GLU A 91 -26.90 0.33 13.52
CA GLU A 91 -26.65 -0.13 12.15
C GLU A 91 -26.45 1.05 11.20
N GLU A 92 -27.28 2.10 11.31
CA GLU A 92 -27.12 3.32 10.52
C GLU A 92 -25.77 4.00 10.78
N ALA A 93 -25.40 4.10 12.07
CA ALA A 93 -24.10 4.63 12.47
C ALA A 93 -22.94 3.76 11.92
N ASP A 94 -23.01 2.44 12.07
CA ASP A 94 -21.99 1.51 11.59
C ASP A 94 -21.81 1.60 10.06
N SER A 95 -22.90 1.69 9.29
CA SER A 95 -22.80 1.89 7.84
C SER A 95 -22.14 3.21 7.47
N TYR A 96 -22.48 4.31 8.15
CA TYR A 96 -21.88 5.62 7.93
C TYR A 96 -20.37 5.62 8.26
N TYR A 97 -20.00 5.18 9.46
CA TYR A 97 -18.61 5.16 9.90
C TYR A 97 -17.76 4.12 9.17
N ALA A 98 -18.34 3.02 8.68
CA ALA A 98 -17.61 2.05 7.86
C ALA A 98 -17.08 2.69 6.56
N VAL A 99 -17.88 3.55 5.90
CA VAL A 99 -17.47 4.24 4.67
C VAL A 99 -16.41 5.31 4.96
N LYS A 100 -16.56 6.08 6.04
CA LYS A 100 -15.54 7.05 6.48
C LYS A 100 -14.23 6.35 6.84
N THR A 101 -14.30 5.27 7.62
CA THR A 101 -13.14 4.44 8.00
C THR A 101 -12.45 3.87 6.76
N LEU A 102 -13.22 3.38 5.78
CA LEU A 102 -12.67 2.88 4.53
C LEU A 102 -11.84 3.93 3.81
N SER A 103 -12.34 5.17 3.73
CA SER A 103 -11.66 6.28 3.05
C SER A 103 -10.33 6.61 3.73
N CYS A 104 -10.32 6.72 5.06
CA CYS A 104 -9.10 7.00 5.82
C CYS A 104 -8.09 5.85 5.74
N THR A 105 -8.57 4.60 5.88
CA THR A 105 -7.70 3.43 5.78
C THR A 105 -7.15 3.22 4.36
N ASN A 106 -7.82 3.69 3.31
CA ASN A 106 -7.24 3.73 1.96
C ASN A 106 -6.05 4.70 1.88
N LEU A 107 -6.13 5.88 2.49
CA LEU A 107 -4.99 6.83 2.57
C LEU A 107 -3.80 6.19 3.30
N VAL A 108 -4.06 5.45 4.38
CA VAL A 108 -3.01 4.70 5.10
C VAL A 108 -2.37 3.62 4.23
N GLN A 109 -3.14 2.94 3.37
CA GLN A 109 -2.57 1.98 2.42
C GLN A 109 -1.72 2.67 1.34
N ILE A 110 -2.10 3.87 0.91
CA ILE A 110 -1.29 4.70 0.01
C ILE A 110 0.01 5.14 0.68
N PHE A 111 -0.04 5.53 1.96
CA PHE A 111 1.15 5.81 2.73
C PHE A 111 2.06 4.57 2.87
N ALA A 112 1.50 3.38 3.14
CA ALA A 112 2.27 2.14 3.18
C ALA A 112 2.93 1.79 1.83
N LEU A 113 2.29 2.14 0.71
CA LEU A 113 2.92 2.06 -0.62
C LEU A 113 4.05 3.09 -0.76
N GLY A 114 3.86 4.32 -0.29
CA GLY A 114 4.91 5.35 -0.25
C GLY A 114 6.14 4.90 0.55
N LEU A 115 5.94 4.26 1.71
CA LEU A 115 7.03 3.67 2.49
C LEU A 115 7.76 2.56 1.72
N TRP A 116 7.05 1.69 1.00
CA TRP A 116 7.68 0.70 0.13
C TRP A 116 8.41 1.36 -1.04
N MET A 117 7.89 2.48 -1.56
CA MET A 117 8.61 3.28 -2.54
C MET A 117 9.93 3.77 -1.97
N VAL A 118 10.09 4.03 -0.67
CA VAL A 118 11.37 4.45 -0.06
C VAL A 118 12.33 3.29 0.19
N LYS A 119 11.85 2.14 0.66
CA LYS A 119 12.67 0.92 0.80
C LYS A 119 11.83 -0.34 1.02
N ASP A 120 12.48 -1.50 0.94
CA ASP A 120 11.79 -2.76 1.21
C ASP A 120 11.28 -2.77 2.65
N CYS A 121 10.00 -3.10 2.82
CA CYS A 121 9.34 -3.08 4.11
C CYS A 121 8.08 -3.96 4.07
N SER A 122 7.67 -4.41 5.24
CA SER A 122 6.47 -5.21 5.45
C SER A 122 5.36 -4.43 6.18
N VAL A 123 5.34 -3.11 6.02
CA VAL A 123 4.39 -2.22 6.70
C VAL A 123 2.98 -2.38 6.16
N TYR A 124 2.01 -2.47 7.07
CA TYR A 124 0.58 -2.54 6.78
C TYR A 124 -0.27 -2.06 7.95
N SER A 125 -1.54 -1.78 7.66
CA SER A 125 -2.58 -1.51 8.66
C SER A 125 -3.74 -2.49 8.46
N ASP A 126 -4.04 -3.26 9.50
CA ASP A 126 -5.17 -4.20 9.55
C ASP A 126 -6.23 -3.81 10.57
N LEU A 127 -5.96 -2.85 11.45
CA LEU A 127 -6.77 -2.57 12.61
C LEU A 127 -6.98 -1.07 12.80
N SER A 128 -8.23 -0.66 13.00
CA SER A 128 -8.57 0.72 13.30
C SER A 128 -9.73 0.83 14.29
N TYR A 129 -9.76 1.95 15.00
CA TYR A 129 -10.70 2.23 16.08
C TYR A 129 -11.33 3.59 15.85
N TRP A 130 -12.65 3.62 15.77
CA TRP A 130 -13.40 4.86 15.68
C TRP A 130 -14.06 5.13 17.02
N CYS A 131 -14.02 6.37 17.48
CA CYS A 131 -14.82 6.87 18.58
C CYS A 131 -15.36 8.25 18.27
N ASN A 132 -16.64 8.47 18.59
CA ASN A 132 -17.22 9.78 18.65
C ASN A 132 -17.62 10.07 20.11
N THR A 133 -16.93 11.03 20.72
CA THR A 133 -17.12 11.42 22.12
C THR A 133 -18.44 12.17 22.36
N ASP A 134 -18.99 12.82 21.33
CA ASP A 134 -20.23 13.60 21.45
C ASP A 134 -21.46 12.69 21.40
N THR A 135 -21.41 11.64 20.57
CA THR A 135 -22.52 10.68 20.39
C THR A 135 -22.32 9.38 21.16
N THR A 136 -21.19 9.22 21.85
CA THR A 136 -20.75 7.99 22.55
C THR A 136 -20.56 6.77 21.64
N TYR A 137 -20.55 6.98 20.31
CA TYR A 137 -20.34 5.90 19.35
C TYR A 137 -18.89 5.38 19.41
N SER A 138 -18.72 4.06 19.29
CA SER A 138 -17.43 3.42 19.11
C SER A 138 -17.52 2.20 18.18
N SER A 139 -16.46 1.96 17.41
CA SER A 139 -16.31 0.74 16.62
C SER A 139 -14.86 0.30 16.44
N LYS A 140 -14.70 -1.02 16.30
CA LYS A 140 -13.45 -1.69 15.95
C LYS A 140 -13.57 -2.24 14.54
N ASN A 141 -12.67 -1.84 13.66
CA ASN A 141 -12.65 -2.24 12.27
C ASN A 141 -11.39 -3.04 11.99
N ARG A 142 -11.55 -4.17 11.27
CA ARG A 142 -10.43 -4.99 10.82
C ARG A 142 -10.47 -5.16 9.31
N ARG A 143 -9.33 -4.90 8.65
CA ARG A 143 -9.10 -5.27 7.25
C ARG A 143 -8.25 -6.53 7.18
N SER A 144 -8.65 -7.46 6.31
CA SER A 144 -7.83 -8.64 6.01
C SER A 144 -6.68 -8.27 5.06
N ILE A 145 -5.68 -7.56 5.59
CA ILE A 145 -4.49 -7.13 4.85
C ILE A 145 -3.27 -7.53 5.65
N GLN A 146 -2.35 -8.25 4.99
CA GLN A 146 -1.01 -8.51 5.48
C GLN A 146 -0.04 -8.21 4.35
N GLN A 147 1.10 -7.60 4.69
CA GLN A 147 2.16 -7.31 3.75
C GLN A 147 3.46 -7.93 4.24
N LEU A 148 4.28 -8.36 3.30
CA LEU A 148 5.56 -9.03 3.51
C LEU A 148 6.64 -8.34 2.68
N ASN A 149 7.84 -8.30 3.22
CA ASN A 149 9.01 -7.76 2.53
C ASN A 149 9.40 -8.63 1.30
N ALA A 150 10.43 -8.24 0.56
CA ALA A 150 10.87 -8.95 -0.63
C ALA A 150 11.35 -10.39 -0.35
N PHE A 151 11.73 -10.68 0.89
CA PHE A 151 12.06 -12.02 1.40
C PHE A 151 10.84 -12.83 1.88
N GLY A 152 9.62 -12.29 1.78
CA GLY A 152 8.40 -12.99 2.19
C GLY A 152 8.20 -13.02 3.71
N LYS A 153 8.80 -12.07 4.45
CA LYS A 153 8.72 -12.01 5.92
C LYS A 153 8.02 -10.75 6.41
N ALA A 154 7.42 -10.86 7.59
CA ALA A 154 6.93 -9.74 8.38
C ALA A 154 8.03 -9.35 9.38
N GLU A 155 8.70 -8.23 9.12
CA GLU A 155 9.84 -7.73 9.90
C GLU A 155 9.69 -6.23 10.12
N MET A 156 9.96 -5.79 11.35
CA MET A 156 9.95 -4.38 11.74
C MET A 156 11.02 -3.62 10.96
N THR A 157 10.64 -2.47 10.41
CA THR A 157 11.52 -1.60 9.61
C THR A 157 11.53 -0.20 10.21
N PHE A 158 12.70 0.27 10.60
CA PHE A 158 12.88 1.66 11.05
C PHE A 158 12.93 2.61 9.85
N PHE A 159 12.21 3.73 9.91
CA PHE A 159 12.26 4.82 8.94
C PHE A 159 12.67 6.11 9.64
N ASN A 160 13.69 6.80 9.14
CA ASN A 160 14.06 8.12 9.67
C ASN A 160 13.14 9.23 9.11
N SER A 161 13.29 10.45 9.63
CA SER A 161 12.46 11.61 9.26
C SER A 161 12.47 11.95 7.77
N GLU A 162 13.65 11.87 7.13
CA GLU A 162 13.81 12.12 5.70
C GLU A 162 13.09 11.04 4.88
N GLU A 163 13.20 9.77 5.28
CA GLU A 163 12.51 8.65 4.65
C GLU A 163 10.98 8.74 4.80
N ILE A 164 10.46 9.24 5.93
CA ILE A 164 9.03 9.51 6.09
C ILE A 164 8.58 10.65 5.18
N SER A 165 9.36 11.72 5.10
CA SER A 165 9.09 12.85 4.19
C SER A 165 9.09 12.41 2.72
N ASP A 166 10.04 11.56 2.32
CA ASP A 166 10.09 10.98 0.97
C ASP A 166 8.85 10.13 0.69
N ALA A 167 8.39 9.34 1.66
CA ALA A 167 7.19 8.53 1.53
C ALA A 167 5.94 9.39 1.26
N PHE A 168 5.82 10.56 1.90
CA PHE A 168 4.77 11.53 1.59
C PHE A 168 4.86 12.06 0.17
N GLY A 169 6.07 12.31 -0.34
CA GLY A 169 6.30 12.72 -1.73
C GLY A 169 5.71 11.74 -2.75
N TYR A 170 5.72 10.43 -2.46
CA TYR A 170 5.11 9.42 -3.32
C TYR A 170 3.59 9.27 -3.15
N MET A 171 2.99 9.80 -2.08
CA MET A 171 1.55 9.66 -1.86
C MET A 171 0.73 10.36 -2.94
N THR A 172 1.11 11.59 -3.32
CA THR A 172 0.38 12.39 -4.31
C THR A 172 0.17 11.67 -5.66
N PRO A 173 1.22 11.18 -6.36
CA PRO A 173 1.01 10.46 -7.62
C PRO A 173 0.22 9.16 -7.42
N ILE A 174 0.43 8.45 -6.31
CA ILE A 174 -0.33 7.22 -6.01
C ILE A 174 -1.82 7.54 -5.79
N MET A 175 -2.15 8.62 -5.08
CA MET A 175 -3.51 9.09 -4.86
C MET A 175 -4.20 9.44 -6.18
N GLN A 176 -3.50 10.12 -7.10
CA GLN A 176 -4.03 10.45 -8.42
C GLN A 176 -4.38 9.18 -9.21
N ILE A 177 -3.49 8.18 -9.24
CA ILE A 177 -3.75 6.89 -9.90
C ILE A 177 -5.02 6.21 -9.34
N PHE A 178 -5.19 6.20 -8.02
CA PHE A 178 -6.40 5.63 -7.39
C PHE A 178 -7.66 6.47 -7.66
N ALA A 179 -7.54 7.80 -7.71
CA ALA A 179 -8.66 8.69 -7.99
C ALA A 179 -9.20 8.49 -9.41
N GLU A 180 -8.32 8.39 -10.40
CA GLU A 180 -8.68 8.11 -11.80
C GLU A 180 -9.38 6.76 -11.95
N ALA A 181 -8.87 5.73 -11.27
CA ALA A 181 -9.46 4.39 -11.30
C ALA A 181 -10.87 4.34 -10.66
N ARG A 182 -11.12 5.16 -9.62
CA ARG A 182 -12.40 5.16 -8.88
C ARG A 182 -13.60 5.50 -9.77
N ASN A 183 -13.41 6.28 -10.83
CA ASN A 183 -14.48 6.62 -11.78
C ASN A 183 -15.07 5.39 -12.51
N ASN A 184 -14.35 4.26 -12.49
CA ASN A 184 -14.71 3.04 -13.21
C ASN A 184 -15.09 1.87 -12.29
N ASN A 185 -15.12 2.06 -10.97
CA ASN A 185 -15.36 0.99 -10.01
C ASN A 185 -16.85 0.74 -9.76
N ALA A 186 -17.21 -0.52 -9.54
CA ALA A 186 -18.55 -0.90 -9.11
C ALA A 186 -18.86 -0.34 -7.70
N PRO A 187 -20.14 -0.18 -7.33
CA PRO A 187 -20.53 0.12 -5.96
C PRO A 187 -19.95 -0.90 -4.97
N ILE A 188 -19.63 -0.45 -3.76
CA ILE A 188 -19.19 -1.34 -2.69
C ILE A 188 -20.42 -2.05 -2.12
N ASP A 189 -20.46 -3.37 -2.26
CA ASP A 189 -21.49 -4.18 -1.61
C ASP A 189 -21.23 -4.24 -0.10
N SER A 190 -22.30 -4.23 0.70
CA SER A 190 -22.22 -4.39 2.15
C SER A 190 -23.24 -5.39 2.70
N VAL A 191 -22.89 -6.02 3.82
CA VAL A 191 -23.77 -6.92 4.56
C VAL A 191 -23.69 -6.56 6.04
N TYR A 192 -24.85 -6.37 6.67
CA TYR A 192 -24.95 -6.24 8.12
C TYR A 192 -25.52 -7.52 8.73
N SER A 193 -24.85 -8.06 9.75
CA SER A 193 -25.30 -9.27 10.44
C SER A 193 -24.79 -9.29 11.88
N GLN A 194 -25.71 -9.46 12.85
CA GLN A 194 -25.40 -9.64 14.27
C GLN A 194 -24.45 -8.57 14.84
N GLY A 195 -24.67 -7.29 14.49
CA GLY A 195 -23.82 -6.19 14.94
C GLY A 195 -22.49 -6.05 14.21
N THR A 196 -22.31 -6.75 13.08
CA THR A 196 -21.11 -6.65 12.24
C THR A 196 -21.49 -6.14 10.86
N HIS A 197 -20.88 -5.04 10.43
CA HIS A 197 -20.98 -4.52 9.07
C HIS A 197 -19.76 -4.95 8.25
N VAL A 198 -20.00 -5.64 7.14
CA VAL A 198 -18.95 -6.16 6.24
C VAL A 198 -19.04 -5.43 4.91
N LEU A 199 -17.94 -4.81 4.49
CA LEU A 199 -17.79 -4.21 3.16
C LEU A 199 -17.05 -5.18 2.22
N ASN A 200 -17.64 -5.54 1.09
CA ASN A 200 -16.97 -6.32 0.05
C ASN A 200 -16.27 -5.38 -0.94
N ILE A 201 -15.02 -5.04 -0.63
CA ILE A 201 -14.23 -4.11 -1.43
C ILE A 201 -13.63 -4.81 -2.67
N GLU A 202 -13.43 -6.14 -2.62
CA GLU A 202 -12.81 -6.89 -3.73
C GLU A 202 -13.66 -6.85 -5.00
N ALA A 203 -14.99 -6.88 -4.86
CA ALA A 203 -15.93 -6.75 -5.97
C ALA A 203 -15.79 -5.41 -6.74
N THR A 204 -15.18 -4.40 -6.11
CA THR A 204 -15.00 -3.07 -6.72
C THR A 204 -13.68 -2.91 -7.47
N LEU A 205 -12.72 -3.83 -7.30
CA LEU A 205 -11.40 -3.76 -7.92
C LEU A 205 -11.48 -4.25 -9.37
N SER A 206 -11.67 -3.33 -10.31
CA SER A 206 -11.60 -3.63 -11.75
C SER A 206 -10.15 -3.69 -12.24
N ASN A 207 -9.76 -4.77 -12.92
CA ASN A 207 -8.45 -4.84 -13.61
C ASN A 207 -8.43 -4.04 -14.94
N ASN A 208 -9.53 -3.38 -15.30
CA ASN A 208 -9.67 -2.63 -16.56
C ASN A 208 -9.23 -1.16 -16.44
N GLY A 209 -8.57 -0.78 -15.34
CA GLY A 209 -7.99 0.57 -15.22
C GLY A 209 -6.69 0.73 -16.01
N CYS A 210 -6.19 1.97 -16.01
CA CYS A 210 -4.89 2.32 -16.60
C CYS A 210 -3.74 1.46 -16.05
N SER A 211 -2.64 1.41 -16.80
CA SER A 211 -1.51 0.53 -16.51
C SER A 211 -0.92 0.75 -15.12
N PHE A 212 -0.87 1.99 -14.64
CA PHE A 212 -0.38 2.31 -13.31
C PHE A 212 -1.26 1.75 -12.20
N TYR A 213 -2.59 1.84 -12.34
CA TYR A 213 -3.51 1.23 -11.37
C TYR A 213 -3.35 -0.29 -11.32
N ARG A 214 -3.26 -0.93 -12.49
CA ARG A 214 -2.99 -2.37 -12.58
C ARG A 214 -1.65 -2.74 -11.93
N ILE A 215 -0.60 -1.95 -12.16
CA ILE A 215 0.72 -2.15 -11.53
C ILE A 215 0.61 -2.11 -10.00
N LEU A 216 -0.14 -1.16 -9.44
CA LEU A 216 -0.37 -1.07 -8.00
C LEU A 216 -1.11 -2.30 -7.46
N ILE A 217 -2.12 -2.82 -8.18
CA ILE A 217 -2.79 -4.08 -7.81
C ILE A 217 -1.79 -5.24 -7.81
N LEU A 218 -0.98 -5.39 -8.86
CA LEU A 218 0.02 -6.45 -8.96
C LEU A 218 1.08 -6.35 -7.85
N LEU A 219 1.49 -5.13 -7.48
CA LEU A 219 2.40 -4.87 -6.38
C LEU A 219 1.79 -5.32 -5.04
N GLN A 220 0.52 -5.02 -4.81
CA GLN A 220 -0.20 -5.48 -3.62
C GLN A 220 -0.27 -7.01 -3.56
N LEU A 221 -0.50 -7.70 -4.68
CA LEU A 221 -0.45 -9.16 -4.75
C LEU A 221 0.94 -9.70 -4.42
N ALA A 222 2.00 -9.10 -4.97
CA ALA A 222 3.38 -9.46 -4.67
C ALA A 222 3.70 -9.32 -3.17
N ARG A 223 3.22 -8.25 -2.53
CA ARG A 223 3.46 -7.97 -1.12
C ARG A 223 2.62 -8.84 -0.18
N LYS A 224 1.46 -9.35 -0.61
CA LYS A 224 0.64 -10.28 0.19
C LYS A 224 1.21 -11.70 0.29
N THR A 225 1.98 -12.15 -0.70
CA THR A 225 2.48 -13.55 -0.74
C THR A 225 3.86 -13.70 -0.09
N GLY A 226 4.02 -14.76 0.71
CA GLY A 226 5.31 -15.21 1.25
C GLY A 226 6.03 -16.20 0.33
N LEU A 227 5.36 -16.67 -0.73
CA LEU A 227 5.95 -17.59 -1.70
C LEU A 227 6.82 -16.82 -2.69
N LEU A 228 8.13 -16.93 -2.51
CA LEU A 228 9.12 -16.14 -3.27
C LEU A 228 9.00 -16.30 -4.80
N CYS A 229 8.70 -17.51 -5.31
CA CYS A 229 8.49 -17.71 -6.75
C CYS A 229 7.26 -16.96 -7.28
N GLU A 230 6.19 -16.92 -6.50
CA GLU A 230 4.98 -16.18 -6.85
C GLU A 230 5.26 -14.67 -6.81
N LYS A 231 5.96 -14.20 -5.77
CA LYS A 231 6.41 -12.81 -5.63
C LYS A 231 7.26 -12.36 -6.82
N ILE A 232 8.26 -13.14 -7.22
CA ILE A 232 9.06 -12.90 -8.44
C ILE A 232 8.19 -12.87 -9.70
N SER A 233 7.18 -13.74 -9.77
CA SER A 233 6.26 -13.79 -10.90
C SER A 233 5.42 -12.52 -11.00
N TRP A 234 4.96 -11.97 -9.88
CA TRP A 234 4.25 -10.69 -9.82
C TRP A 234 5.15 -9.53 -10.19
N TYR A 235 6.40 -9.48 -9.72
CA TYR A 235 7.36 -8.45 -10.13
C TYR A 235 7.64 -8.46 -11.63
N CYS A 236 7.78 -9.64 -12.24
CA CYS A 236 7.87 -9.75 -13.71
C CYS A 236 6.63 -9.18 -14.40
N ALA A 237 5.43 -9.46 -13.89
CA ALA A 237 4.18 -8.95 -14.46
C ALA A 237 4.05 -7.42 -14.32
N ILE A 238 4.61 -6.84 -13.26
CA ILE A 238 4.69 -5.38 -13.07
C ILE A 238 5.57 -4.77 -14.16
N LEU A 239 6.78 -5.29 -14.39
CA LEU A 239 7.67 -4.76 -15.42
C LEU A 239 7.11 -4.95 -16.83
N GLU A 240 6.44 -6.08 -17.09
CA GLU A 240 5.72 -6.29 -18.35
C GLU A 240 4.61 -5.27 -18.56
N SER A 241 3.87 -4.95 -17.49
CA SER A 241 2.82 -3.92 -17.51
C SER A 241 3.40 -2.52 -17.63
N LEU A 242 4.57 -2.25 -17.04
CA LEU A 242 5.22 -0.95 -17.14
C LEU A 242 5.70 -0.66 -18.57
N PHE A 243 6.26 -1.69 -19.22
CA PHE A 243 6.86 -1.55 -20.54
C PHE A 243 5.90 -1.91 -21.69
N ALA A 244 4.61 -2.10 -21.41
CA ALA A 244 3.59 -2.47 -22.38
C ALA A 244 4.00 -3.67 -23.27
N ILE A 245 4.61 -4.69 -22.66
CA ILE A 245 5.21 -5.82 -23.39
C ILE A 245 4.12 -6.72 -23.98
N GLU A 246 4.23 -7.00 -25.28
CA GLU A 246 3.41 -8.00 -25.93
C GLU A 246 3.89 -9.42 -25.62
N ARG A 247 2.96 -10.39 -25.63
CA ARG A 247 3.22 -11.80 -25.25
C ARG A 247 4.40 -12.45 -25.97
N ASN A 248 4.79 -11.96 -27.15
CA ASN A 248 5.85 -12.51 -28.01
C ASN A 248 7.24 -11.86 -27.81
N HIS A 249 7.38 -10.82 -26.97
CA HIS A 249 8.61 -10.01 -26.85
C HIS A 249 9.30 -10.06 -25.47
N LYS A 250 9.08 -11.12 -24.68
CA LYS A 250 9.56 -11.24 -23.28
C LYS A 250 11.08 -11.14 -23.10
N LYS A 251 11.88 -11.44 -24.14
CA LYS A 251 13.36 -11.35 -24.06
C LYS A 251 13.86 -9.92 -23.83
N ASN A 252 13.05 -8.90 -24.16
CA ASN A 252 13.46 -7.50 -24.08
C ASN A 252 13.29 -6.91 -22.67
N VAL A 253 12.57 -7.57 -21.76
CA VAL A 253 12.25 -6.97 -20.45
C VAL A 253 13.50 -6.77 -19.59
N SER A 254 14.46 -7.69 -19.64
CA SER A 254 15.72 -7.54 -18.89
C SER A 254 16.53 -6.34 -19.37
N GLU A 255 16.61 -6.13 -20.69
CA GLU A 255 17.36 -5.04 -21.30
C GLU A 255 16.64 -3.70 -21.08
N MET A 256 15.32 -3.67 -21.26
CA MET A 256 14.50 -2.48 -20.97
C MET A 256 14.56 -2.08 -19.49
N THR A 257 14.51 -3.06 -18.57
CA THR A 257 14.64 -2.78 -17.14
C THR A 257 16.00 -2.14 -16.85
N ALA A 258 17.09 -2.73 -17.35
CA ALA A 258 18.44 -2.20 -17.17
C ALA A 258 18.61 -0.80 -17.75
N ALA A 259 18.20 -0.59 -19.01
CA ALA A 259 18.26 0.73 -19.66
C ALA A 259 17.41 1.78 -18.94
N PHE A 260 16.30 1.38 -18.34
CA PHE A 260 15.38 2.30 -17.68
C PHE A 260 15.86 2.76 -16.30
N ILE A 261 16.53 1.90 -15.52
CA ILE A 261 16.87 2.17 -14.12
C ILE A 261 18.34 2.54 -13.86
N THR A 262 19.24 2.33 -14.82
CA THR A 262 20.68 2.62 -14.65
C THR A 262 21.37 3.08 -15.93
N ASP A 263 22.34 3.97 -15.75
CA ASP A 263 23.22 4.46 -16.81
C ASP A 263 24.59 3.74 -16.85
N THR A 264 24.91 2.93 -15.83
CA THR A 264 26.24 2.30 -15.73
C THR A 264 26.26 0.91 -16.36
N GLU A 265 27.28 0.65 -17.19
CA GLU A 265 27.36 -0.62 -17.94
C GLU A 265 27.51 -1.84 -17.01
N GLN A 266 28.25 -1.69 -15.91
CA GLN A 266 28.40 -2.76 -14.93
C GLN A 266 27.06 -3.15 -14.31
N GLU A 267 26.30 -2.18 -13.82
CA GLU A 267 25.00 -2.42 -13.20
C GLU A 267 23.98 -2.93 -14.22
N LYS A 268 24.03 -2.45 -15.48
CA LYS A 268 23.17 -2.98 -16.55
C LYS A 268 23.35 -4.49 -16.70
N MET A 269 24.58 -4.98 -16.71
CA MET A 269 24.87 -6.41 -16.83
C MET A 269 24.34 -7.21 -15.64
N GLU A 270 24.44 -6.66 -14.43
CA GLU A 270 23.89 -7.27 -13.21
C GLU A 270 22.35 -7.35 -13.26
N VAL A 271 21.68 -6.25 -13.60
CA VAL A 271 20.23 -6.19 -13.76
C VAL A 271 19.75 -7.19 -14.82
N ILE A 272 20.42 -7.23 -15.99
CA ILE A 272 20.08 -8.17 -17.06
C ILE A 272 20.21 -9.62 -16.58
N HIS A 273 21.28 -9.94 -15.86
CA HIS A 273 21.52 -11.28 -15.34
C HIS A 273 20.43 -11.71 -14.34
N SER A 274 20.18 -10.90 -13.31
CA SER A 274 19.16 -11.16 -12.30
C SER A 274 17.77 -11.28 -12.93
N MET A 275 17.41 -10.40 -13.87
CA MET A 275 16.12 -10.48 -14.57
C MET A 275 15.97 -11.76 -15.39
N ARG A 276 17.02 -12.20 -16.10
CA ARG A 276 16.98 -13.49 -16.82
C ARG A 276 16.76 -14.67 -15.87
N MET A 277 17.39 -14.64 -14.70
CA MET A 277 17.16 -15.64 -13.65
C MET A 277 15.72 -15.59 -13.12
N ALA A 278 15.18 -14.40 -12.85
CA ALA A 278 13.81 -14.20 -12.41
C ALA A 278 12.77 -14.80 -13.39
N TYR A 279 12.98 -14.58 -14.69
CA TYR A 279 12.14 -15.15 -15.73
C TYR A 279 12.24 -16.67 -15.85
N LYS A 280 13.43 -17.24 -15.61
CA LYS A 280 13.60 -18.69 -15.51
C LYS A 280 12.79 -19.26 -14.34
N ILE A 281 12.89 -18.65 -13.15
CA ILE A 281 12.10 -19.05 -11.97
C ILE A 281 10.59 -18.95 -12.25
N ARG A 282 10.11 -17.83 -12.81
CA ARG A 282 8.71 -17.66 -13.16
C ARG A 282 8.23 -18.76 -14.13
N SER A 283 9.02 -19.04 -15.16
CA SER A 283 8.69 -20.08 -16.14
C SER A 283 8.59 -21.46 -15.48
N GLU A 284 9.55 -21.81 -14.64
CA GLU A 284 9.55 -23.07 -13.89
C GLU A 284 8.36 -23.18 -12.94
N PHE A 285 8.05 -22.11 -12.21
CA PHE A 285 6.92 -22.05 -11.28
C PHE A 285 5.58 -22.23 -12.00
N VAL A 286 5.35 -21.51 -13.11
CA VAL A 286 4.10 -21.58 -13.89
C VAL A 286 3.90 -22.96 -14.51
N HIS A 287 4.99 -23.64 -14.91
CA HIS A 287 4.93 -24.98 -15.50
C HIS A 287 5.08 -26.12 -14.47
N GLY A 288 5.16 -25.80 -13.18
CA GLY A 288 5.31 -26.79 -12.11
C GLY A 288 6.64 -27.55 -12.09
N SER A 289 7.66 -27.06 -12.80
CA SER A 289 8.97 -27.70 -12.98
C SER A 289 10.05 -27.02 -12.15
N VAL A 290 9.90 -27.05 -10.83
CA VAL A 290 10.65 -26.22 -9.88
C VAL A 290 12.05 -26.80 -9.55
N SER A 291 12.83 -27.07 -10.60
CA SER A 291 14.15 -27.69 -10.50
C SER A 291 15.21 -26.78 -9.88
N SER A 292 15.05 -25.46 -10.06
CA SER A 292 15.93 -24.43 -9.51
C SER A 292 15.86 -24.26 -7.98
N LEU A 293 14.89 -24.90 -7.30
CA LEU A 293 14.71 -24.78 -5.84
C LEU A 293 15.24 -25.97 -5.04
N VAL A 294 16.04 -26.83 -5.67
CA VAL A 294 16.55 -28.05 -5.03
C VAL A 294 17.98 -27.80 -4.56
N GLY A 295 18.18 -27.69 -3.24
CA GLY A 295 19.50 -27.54 -2.62
C GLY A 295 19.43 -26.86 -1.26
N SER A 296 20.47 -27.03 -0.43
CA SER A 296 20.51 -26.45 0.93
C SER A 296 20.49 -24.92 0.96
N ASN A 297 20.94 -24.26 -0.12
CA ASN A 297 21.03 -22.80 -0.24
C ASN A 297 19.92 -22.18 -1.10
N ALA A 298 19.06 -22.99 -1.71
CA ALA A 298 18.10 -22.54 -2.73
C ALA A 298 17.15 -21.44 -2.22
N GLN A 299 16.72 -21.53 -0.95
CA GLN A 299 15.85 -20.51 -0.34
C GLN A 299 16.56 -19.16 -0.16
N ALA A 300 17.84 -19.16 0.24
CA ALA A 300 18.61 -17.94 0.43
C ALA A 300 18.90 -17.26 -0.92
N GLU A 301 19.26 -18.05 -1.94
CA GLU A 301 19.50 -17.56 -3.30
C GLU A 301 18.21 -17.01 -3.93
N LEU A 302 17.08 -17.69 -3.75
CA LEU A 302 15.78 -17.23 -4.22
C LEU A 302 15.34 -15.94 -3.52
N GLY A 303 15.56 -15.84 -2.21
CA GLY A 303 15.23 -14.64 -1.45
C GLY A 303 16.10 -13.44 -1.86
N LYS A 304 17.40 -13.69 -2.14
CA LYS A 304 18.30 -12.67 -2.70
C LYS A 304 17.80 -12.18 -4.06
N LEU A 305 17.50 -13.11 -4.97
CA LEU A 305 16.94 -12.77 -6.28
C LEU A 305 15.62 -12.00 -6.16
N SER A 306 14.72 -12.42 -5.27
CA SER A 306 13.45 -11.71 -5.02
C SER A 306 13.70 -10.27 -4.56
N SER A 307 14.68 -10.06 -3.68
CA SER A 307 15.06 -8.73 -3.18
C SER A 307 15.68 -7.85 -4.26
N GLU A 308 16.52 -8.41 -5.11
CA GLU A 308 17.10 -7.70 -6.27
C GLU A 308 16.00 -7.25 -7.22
N VAL A 309 15.07 -8.15 -7.58
CA VAL A 309 13.97 -7.84 -8.49
C VAL A 309 13.01 -6.83 -7.88
N ASP A 310 12.67 -6.94 -6.59
CA ASP A 310 11.88 -5.94 -5.87
C ASP A 310 12.53 -4.55 -5.94
N SER A 311 13.85 -4.46 -5.73
CA SER A 311 14.62 -3.22 -5.88
C SER A 311 14.54 -2.64 -7.30
N TYR A 312 14.65 -3.47 -8.34
CA TYR A 312 14.53 -3.04 -9.73
C TYR A 312 13.12 -2.51 -10.04
N VAL A 313 12.08 -3.22 -9.59
CA VAL A 313 10.70 -2.76 -9.72
C VAL A 313 10.53 -1.41 -9.01
N ARG A 314 10.97 -1.29 -7.76
CA ARG A 314 10.84 -0.05 -6.99
C ARG A 314 11.51 1.12 -7.71
N ARG A 315 12.73 0.96 -8.19
CA ARG A 315 13.46 2.00 -8.95
C ARG A 315 12.73 2.39 -10.23
N ALA A 316 12.19 1.41 -10.96
CA ALA A 316 11.42 1.66 -12.15
C ALA A 316 10.13 2.44 -11.82
N LEU A 317 9.39 2.05 -10.78
CA LEU A 317 8.15 2.73 -10.40
C LEU A 317 8.38 4.14 -9.87
N ARG A 318 9.44 4.37 -9.08
CA ARG A 318 9.83 5.73 -8.64
C ARG A 318 10.04 6.69 -9.80
N LYS A 319 10.58 6.19 -10.91
CA LYS A 319 10.80 6.98 -12.13
C LYS A 319 9.51 7.13 -12.94
N ALA A 320 8.74 6.06 -13.06
CA ALA A 320 7.58 6.02 -13.94
C ALA A 320 6.37 6.80 -13.42
N PHE A 321 6.11 6.80 -12.11
CA PHE A 321 4.90 7.43 -11.55
C PHE A 321 4.88 8.95 -11.65
N PHE A 322 5.99 9.58 -12.04
CA PHE A 322 6.08 11.01 -12.33
C PHE A 322 6.12 11.31 -13.84
N ASP A 323 5.93 10.31 -14.70
CA ASP A 323 5.93 10.44 -16.15
C ASP A 323 4.62 9.89 -16.73
N GLU A 324 3.65 10.78 -16.92
CA GLU A 324 2.33 10.46 -17.47
C GLU A 324 2.40 9.81 -18.86
N ASN A 325 3.49 10.02 -19.62
CA ASN A 325 3.66 9.41 -20.93
C ASN A 325 3.80 7.88 -20.86
N ILE A 326 4.13 7.31 -19.71
CA ILE A 326 4.26 5.87 -19.51
C ILE A 326 2.93 5.23 -19.11
N ASN A 327 1.99 6.00 -18.55
CA ASN A 327 0.66 5.49 -18.22
C ASN A 327 -0.14 5.23 -19.50
N TYR A 328 -0.95 4.16 -19.53
CA TYR A 328 -1.73 3.79 -20.72
C TYR A 328 -3.00 3.02 -20.39
N GLU A 329 -4.01 3.14 -21.26
CA GLU A 329 -5.18 2.27 -21.29
C GLU A 329 -4.91 1.00 -22.10
N GLU A 330 -5.63 -0.09 -21.83
CA GLU A 330 -5.42 -1.41 -22.44
C GLU A 330 -5.84 -1.50 -23.93
N THR A 331 -5.54 -0.46 -24.72
CA THR A 331 -5.74 -0.35 -26.16
C THR A 331 -4.46 -0.70 -26.92
N THR A 332 -4.59 -1.05 -28.21
CA THR A 332 -3.40 -1.38 -29.03
C THR A 332 -2.59 -0.11 -29.32
N GLU A 333 -3.29 0.99 -29.52
CA GLU A 333 -2.78 2.32 -29.84
C GLU A 333 -1.94 2.88 -28.69
N ASP A 334 -2.45 2.89 -27.45
CA ASP A 334 -1.71 3.44 -26.32
C ASP A 334 -0.50 2.59 -25.95
N LYS A 335 -0.62 1.27 -26.00
CA LYS A 335 0.53 0.38 -25.81
C LYS A 335 1.62 0.62 -26.85
N LYS A 336 1.25 0.93 -28.08
CA LYS A 336 2.22 1.27 -29.14
C LYS A 336 2.89 2.62 -28.82
N ARG A 337 2.11 3.64 -28.44
CA ARG A 337 2.60 4.97 -28.03
C ARG A 337 3.64 4.85 -26.90
N VAL A 338 3.32 4.14 -25.83
CA VAL A 338 4.24 3.96 -24.69
C VAL A 338 5.52 3.23 -25.11
N ARG A 339 5.42 2.19 -25.94
CA ARG A 339 6.62 1.48 -26.44
C ARG A 339 7.52 2.36 -27.30
N GLU A 340 6.95 3.22 -28.13
CA GLU A 340 7.72 4.18 -28.93
C GLU A 340 8.39 5.23 -28.04
N TYR A 341 7.65 5.77 -27.06
CA TYR A 341 8.18 6.70 -26.07
C TYR A 341 9.36 6.11 -25.29
N LEU A 342 9.20 4.89 -24.76
CA LEU A 342 10.25 4.18 -24.02
C LEU A 342 11.49 3.92 -24.89
N ARG A 343 11.30 3.52 -26.16
CA ARG A 343 12.43 3.24 -27.08
C ARG A 343 13.24 4.49 -27.39
N ASN A 344 12.59 5.64 -27.52
CA ASN A 344 13.25 6.89 -27.85
C ASN A 344 14.03 7.48 -26.67
N ASN A 345 13.56 7.28 -25.45
CA ASN A 345 14.17 7.84 -24.24
C ASN A 345 15.14 6.87 -23.53
N TRP A 346 14.92 5.55 -23.66
CA TRP A 346 15.74 4.49 -23.07
C TRP A 346 16.05 3.38 -24.10
N PRO A 347 16.90 3.68 -25.10
CA PRO A 347 17.29 2.69 -26.09
C PRO A 347 18.08 1.55 -25.43
N CYS A 348 17.71 0.31 -25.77
CA CYS A 348 18.37 -0.91 -25.35
C CYS A 348 19.48 -1.31 -26.32
#